data_AF-A0AAD9RKY3-F1
#
_entry.id   AF-A0AAD9RKY3-F1
#
_cell.length_a   1.000
_cell.length_b   1.000
_cell.length_c   1.000
_cell.angle_alpha   90.00
_cell.angle_beta   90.00
_cell.angle_gamma   90.00
#
_symmetry.space_group_name_H-M   'P 1'
#
loop_
_entity.id
_entity.type
_entity.pdbx_description
1 polymer ?
#
loop_
_entity_poly.entity_id
_entity_poly.type
_entity_poly.pdbx_seq_one_letter_code
_entity_poly.pdbx_strand_id
1 'polypeptide(L)'
;MKTIKLTLGLTAVSGLSGWYIGKYSERAKHSHVDEDNGKSIFYNIKRMPGLPLFGTVSAATALVPTQSEPDMGSKLSATATRVSQIMKFGFPGYDNIRSYEDFVLSYDRRNRIAHWVFEHLNKERLQYNETIDRSKCEFKPDKSIHPYFRSDNSDYKGSGYDRGHMAAAGNHKIHQKHVEQTFYLSNMAPQVGNGFNRHSWNRLEKYVRKLTNTFKEVYVCTGPLYIPKKDNENGKLYVRYEVIGANHVAVPTHFYKVVVGETHDSNYEMEAYVMPNMPIDDNTPLTNFRVPPETIERAAGLLFFDKLSREKLKKVNGKSIE
;
A
#
# COMPACT_ATOMS: atom_id res chain seq x y z
N MET A 1 -17.21 62.54 24.11
CA MET A 1 -17.52 62.71 22.68
C MET A 1 -16.30 62.38 21.83
N LYS A 2 -16.28 61.20 21.20
CA LYS A 2 -15.40 60.86 20.07
C LYS A 2 -16.18 59.92 19.15
N THR A 3 -16.17 60.26 17.86
CA THR A 3 -17.10 59.82 16.82
C THR A 3 -16.66 58.50 16.19
N ILE A 4 -17.60 57.57 16.05
CA ILE A 4 -17.46 56.29 15.35
C ILE A 4 -17.62 56.52 13.84
N LYS A 5 -16.74 55.96 13.01
CA LYS A 5 -16.97 55.77 11.57
C LYS A 5 -17.13 54.28 11.28
N LEU A 6 -18.32 53.92 10.80
CA LEU A 6 -18.75 52.61 10.34
C LEU A 6 -18.70 52.62 8.81
N THR A 7 -18.07 51.63 8.16
CA THR A 7 -18.11 51.47 6.70
C THR A 7 -18.75 50.13 6.37
N LEU A 8 -19.94 50.17 5.76
CA LEU A 8 -20.67 49.04 5.19
C LEU A 8 -20.01 48.61 3.85
N GLY A 9 -19.84 47.31 3.64
CA GLY A 9 -19.52 46.70 2.34
C GLY A 9 -20.62 45.70 1.94
N LEU A 10 -21.23 45.92 0.77
CA LEU A 10 -22.38 45.21 0.22
C LEU A 10 -22.12 43.72 -0.09
N THR A 11 -23.15 42.91 0.14
CA THR A 11 -23.42 41.60 -0.44
C THR A 11 -23.83 41.70 -1.91
N ALA A 12 -23.37 40.76 -2.76
CA ALA A 12 -23.97 40.52 -4.07
C ALA A 12 -23.96 39.02 -4.41
N VAL A 13 -25.16 38.54 -4.71
CA VAL A 13 -25.55 37.18 -5.09
C VAL A 13 -25.25 36.96 -6.57
N SER A 14 -24.44 35.96 -6.93
CA SER A 14 -24.36 35.46 -8.31
C SER A 14 -23.77 34.05 -8.36
N GLY A 15 -24.58 33.04 -8.00
CA GLY A 15 -24.12 31.66 -7.91
C GLY A 15 -25.11 30.60 -8.42
N LEU A 16 -26.12 30.97 -9.23
CA LEU A 16 -27.15 30.03 -9.68
C LEU A 16 -27.49 30.08 -11.19
N SER A 17 -26.87 30.97 -11.98
CA SER A 17 -27.12 31.07 -13.43
C SER A 17 -26.18 30.23 -14.30
N GLY A 18 -25.06 29.74 -13.77
CA GLY A 18 -24.07 28.96 -14.53
C GLY A 18 -24.44 27.48 -14.77
N TRP A 19 -25.42 26.94 -14.06
CA TRP A 19 -25.76 25.51 -14.11
C TRP A 19 -26.82 25.16 -15.17
N TYR A 20 -27.66 26.12 -15.58
CA TYR A 20 -28.72 25.87 -16.57
C TYR A 20 -28.28 26.01 -18.03
N ILE A 21 -27.21 26.77 -18.31
CA ILE A 21 -26.72 26.97 -19.70
C ILE A 21 -25.85 25.80 -20.18
N GLY A 22 -25.16 25.10 -19.28
CA GLY A 22 -24.30 23.96 -19.62
C GLY A 22 -25.05 22.70 -20.10
N LYS A 23 -26.29 22.47 -19.64
CA LYS A 23 -27.08 21.29 -20.02
C LYS A 23 -27.82 21.39 -21.35
N TYR A 24 -27.86 22.57 -21.99
CA TYR A 24 -28.52 22.76 -23.28
C TYR A 24 -27.52 22.63 -24.46
N SER A 25 -26.24 22.91 -24.25
CA SER A 25 -25.19 22.85 -25.29
C SER A 25 -24.74 21.42 -25.62
N GLU A 26 -24.82 20.47 -24.66
CA GLU A 26 -24.44 19.07 -24.89
C GLU A 26 -25.50 18.23 -25.61
N ARG A 27 -26.75 18.71 -25.75
CA ARG A 27 -27.82 17.98 -26.46
C ARG A 27 -27.98 18.32 -27.94
N ALA A 28 -27.21 19.28 -28.46
CA ALA A 28 -27.30 19.72 -29.86
C ALA A 28 -26.14 19.24 -30.75
N LYS A 29 -25.25 18.37 -30.26
CA LYS A 29 -24.09 17.83 -31.01
C LYS A 29 -24.20 16.34 -31.38
N HIS A 30 -25.40 15.78 -31.34
CA HIS A 30 -25.70 14.48 -31.94
C HIS A 30 -26.69 14.64 -33.11
N SER A 31 -26.17 15.11 -34.24
CA SER A 31 -26.79 14.93 -35.56
C SER A 31 -25.80 15.38 -36.62
N HIS A 32 -25.60 14.53 -37.63
CA HIS A 32 -24.77 14.68 -38.83
C HIS A 32 -23.35 14.11 -38.77
N VAL A 33 -23.32 12.84 -39.17
CA VAL A 33 -22.25 12.18 -39.93
C VAL A 33 -22.12 12.89 -41.28
N ASP A 34 -20.89 13.18 -41.71
CA ASP A 34 -20.39 12.86 -43.07
C ASP A 34 -18.87 13.08 -43.16
N GLU A 35 -18.24 12.22 -43.97
CA GLU A 35 -16.82 12.14 -44.30
C GLU A 35 -16.33 13.38 -45.08
N ASP A 36 -15.09 13.83 -44.83
CA ASP A 36 -13.98 13.71 -45.78
C ASP A 36 -12.81 14.68 -45.48
N ASN A 37 -11.60 14.15 -45.70
CA ASN A 37 -10.31 14.77 -46.03
C ASN A 37 -9.64 15.85 -45.15
N GLY A 38 -8.42 15.50 -44.74
CA GLY A 38 -7.57 16.29 -43.84
C GLY A 38 -6.96 17.57 -44.44
N LYS A 39 -6.73 18.52 -43.54
CA LYS A 39 -5.59 19.46 -43.50
C LYS A 39 -5.68 20.32 -42.23
N SER A 40 -4.63 20.25 -41.42
CA SER A 40 -4.04 21.37 -40.66
C SER A 40 -4.99 22.46 -40.12
N ILE A 41 -5.33 22.40 -38.84
CA ILE A 41 -5.76 23.59 -38.06
C ILE A 41 -5.09 23.56 -36.68
N PHE A 42 -3.80 23.89 -36.62
CA PHE A 42 -3.21 24.50 -35.44
C PHE A 42 -3.00 25.96 -35.80
N TYR A 43 -3.78 26.88 -35.24
CA TYR A 43 -3.38 28.23 -34.81
C TYR A 43 -4.60 28.94 -34.20
N ASN A 44 -4.34 29.69 -33.13
CA ASN A 44 -5.23 30.58 -32.37
C ASN A 44 -6.08 29.99 -31.25
N ILE A 45 -5.41 29.57 -30.16
CA ILE A 45 -5.98 29.65 -28.81
C ILE A 45 -5.31 30.81 -28.06
N LYS A 46 -6.12 31.80 -27.69
CA LYS A 46 -5.75 33.01 -26.95
C LYS A 46 -5.37 32.63 -25.51
N ARG A 47 -4.15 32.96 -25.08
CA ARG A 47 -3.63 32.65 -23.72
C ARG A 47 -4.31 33.55 -22.67
N MET A 48 -4.94 32.95 -21.65
CA MET A 48 -5.28 33.62 -20.38
C MET A 48 -4.32 33.10 -19.29
N PRO A 49 -3.90 33.95 -18.32
CA PRO A 49 -2.91 33.57 -17.32
C PRO A 49 -3.58 32.77 -16.20
N GLY A 50 -2.93 31.68 -15.76
CA GLY A 50 -3.27 31.05 -14.48
C GLY A 50 -3.46 29.53 -14.46
N LEU A 51 -2.66 28.74 -15.17
CA LEU A 51 -2.46 27.31 -14.89
C LEU A 51 -1.01 26.93 -15.27
N PRO A 52 -0.24 26.20 -14.44
CA PRO A 52 1.07 25.71 -14.84
C PRO A 52 0.91 24.62 -15.91
N LEU A 53 1.49 24.86 -17.08
CA LEU A 53 1.59 23.90 -18.17
C LEU A 53 2.54 22.76 -17.76
N PHE A 54 2.04 21.53 -17.77
CA PHE A 54 2.88 20.34 -17.75
C PHE A 54 3.75 20.37 -19.02
N GLY A 55 5.06 20.52 -18.85
CA GLY A 55 6.01 20.45 -19.94
C GLY A 55 5.94 19.09 -20.62
N THR A 56 5.86 19.09 -21.95
CA THR A 56 5.99 17.90 -22.78
C THR A 56 7.37 17.30 -22.57
N VAL A 57 7.44 16.13 -21.93
CA VAL A 57 8.70 15.40 -21.75
C VAL A 57 9.04 14.73 -23.07
N SER A 58 10.15 15.12 -23.69
CA SER A 58 10.71 14.44 -24.86
C SER A 58 11.21 13.07 -24.43
N ALA A 59 10.48 12.02 -24.82
CA ALA A 59 10.91 10.64 -24.67
C ALA A 59 11.68 10.22 -25.93
N ALA A 60 13.01 10.36 -25.91
CA ALA A 60 13.93 9.52 -26.66
C ALA A 60 15.37 9.93 -26.34
N THR A 61 16.06 9.14 -25.54
CA THR A 61 17.51 9.02 -25.63
C THR A 61 17.79 7.55 -25.75
N ALA A 62 18.27 7.13 -26.92
CA ALA A 62 18.68 5.77 -27.17
C ALA A 62 19.89 5.46 -26.29
N LEU A 63 19.75 4.46 -25.41
CA LEU A 63 20.88 3.91 -24.66
C LEU A 63 21.75 3.12 -25.65
N VAL A 64 22.96 3.60 -25.87
CA VAL A 64 24.03 2.83 -26.51
C VAL A 64 24.38 1.67 -25.56
N PRO A 65 24.42 0.40 -26.00
CA PRO A 65 24.81 -0.70 -25.14
C PRO A 65 26.33 -0.68 -24.95
N THR A 66 26.79 -0.25 -23.78
CA THR A 66 28.14 -0.57 -23.29
C THR A 66 28.15 -2.02 -22.81
N GLN A 67 28.86 -2.87 -23.54
CA GLN A 67 29.18 -4.24 -23.13
C GLN A 67 30.15 -4.21 -21.95
N SER A 68 29.73 -4.68 -20.77
CA SER A 68 30.45 -5.66 -19.94
C SER A 68 29.85 -5.71 -18.52
N GLU A 69 28.99 -6.71 -18.25
CA GLU A 69 29.02 -7.52 -17.02
C GLU A 69 28.21 -8.82 -17.25
N PRO A 70 28.82 -10.02 -17.15
CA PRO A 70 28.12 -11.29 -17.36
C PRO A 70 27.14 -11.66 -16.22
N ASP A 71 27.04 -10.86 -15.16
CA ASP A 71 26.27 -11.15 -13.93
C ASP A 71 24.88 -10.48 -13.88
N MET A 72 24.54 -9.63 -14.86
CA MET A 72 23.22 -8.99 -14.86
C MET A 72 22.10 -9.97 -15.24
N GLY A 73 22.38 -10.90 -16.17
CA GLY A 73 21.41 -11.92 -16.62
C GLY A 73 21.08 -12.96 -15.54
N SER A 74 22.08 -13.40 -14.78
CA SER A 74 21.92 -14.33 -13.65
C SER A 74 21.09 -13.70 -12.52
N LYS A 75 21.40 -12.45 -12.15
CA LYS A 75 20.67 -11.69 -11.10
C LYS A 75 19.22 -11.40 -11.48
N LEU A 76 18.96 -11.01 -12.74
CA LEU A 76 17.61 -10.80 -13.25
C LEU A 76 16.80 -12.10 -13.23
N SER A 77 17.40 -13.21 -13.65
CA SER A 77 16.78 -14.54 -13.62
C SER A 77 16.48 -15.02 -12.19
N ALA A 78 17.41 -14.84 -11.26
CA ALA A 78 17.22 -15.20 -9.85
C ALA A 78 16.11 -14.35 -9.18
N THR A 79 16.07 -13.04 -9.47
CA THR A 79 15.03 -12.14 -8.95
C THR A 79 13.65 -12.50 -9.51
N ALA A 80 13.56 -12.74 -10.82
CA ALA A 80 12.31 -13.17 -11.46
C ALA A 80 11.81 -14.50 -10.88
N THR A 81 12.72 -15.44 -10.60
CA THR A 81 12.42 -16.72 -9.95
C THR A 81 11.94 -16.51 -8.51
N ARG A 82 12.53 -15.58 -7.75
CA ARG A 82 12.10 -15.34 -6.37
C ARG A 82 10.73 -14.66 -6.30
N VAL A 83 10.45 -13.72 -7.20
CA VAL A 83 9.13 -13.08 -7.31
C VAL A 83 8.05 -14.11 -7.64
N SER A 84 8.30 -15.04 -8.57
CA SER A 84 7.32 -16.08 -8.91
C SER A 84 7.05 -17.04 -7.74
N GLN A 85 8.07 -17.33 -6.93
CA GLN A 85 7.89 -18.09 -5.68
C GLN A 85 7.04 -17.32 -4.66
N ILE A 86 7.32 -16.04 -4.43
CA ILE A 86 6.57 -15.22 -3.46
C ILE A 86 5.11 -15.07 -3.91
N MET A 87 4.90 -14.81 -5.20
CA MET A 87 3.59 -14.50 -5.79
C MET A 87 2.91 -15.74 -6.38
N LYS A 88 3.22 -16.94 -5.87
CA LYS A 88 2.68 -18.25 -6.31
C LYS A 88 1.15 -18.22 -6.46
N PHE A 89 0.46 -17.54 -5.54
CA PHE A 89 -1.00 -17.50 -5.46
C PHE A 89 -1.63 -16.23 -6.00
N GLY A 90 -0.92 -15.49 -6.85
CA GLY A 90 -1.44 -14.29 -7.51
C GLY A 90 -1.06 -12.99 -6.82
N PHE A 91 -1.36 -11.88 -7.50
CA PHE A 91 -1.09 -10.52 -7.03
C PHE A 91 -2.39 -9.92 -6.50
N PRO A 92 -2.41 -9.38 -5.26
CA PRO A 92 -3.63 -8.78 -4.73
C PRO A 92 -4.17 -7.58 -5.53
N GLY A 93 -3.27 -6.88 -6.22
CA GLY A 93 -3.55 -5.80 -7.17
C GLY A 93 -2.28 -5.48 -7.97
N TYR A 94 -2.32 -4.50 -8.88
CA TYR A 94 -1.20 -4.20 -9.79
C TYR A 94 -0.69 -2.76 -9.73
N ASP A 95 -1.16 -1.94 -8.78
CA ASP A 95 -0.68 -0.56 -8.67
C ASP A 95 0.75 -0.51 -8.13
N ASN A 96 1.63 0.20 -8.84
CA ASN A 96 3.02 0.48 -8.48
C ASN A 96 3.77 -0.70 -7.80
N ILE A 97 3.87 -1.83 -8.53
CA ILE A 97 4.54 -3.03 -8.02
C ILE A 97 6.05 -2.84 -7.99
N ARG A 98 6.65 -3.30 -6.89
CA ARG A 98 8.07 -3.25 -6.58
C ARG A 98 8.50 -4.62 -6.09
N SER A 99 9.51 -5.17 -6.75
CA SER A 99 10.12 -6.43 -6.34
C SER A 99 11.41 -6.12 -5.59
N TYR A 100 11.45 -6.47 -4.31
CA TYR A 100 12.68 -6.54 -3.52
C TYR A 100 13.22 -7.96 -3.56
N GLU A 101 14.39 -8.20 -2.97
CA GLU A 101 15.07 -9.50 -3.10
C GLU A 101 14.32 -10.63 -2.38
N ASP A 102 13.51 -10.31 -1.36
CA ASP A 102 12.85 -11.34 -0.56
C ASP A 102 11.40 -11.02 -0.16
N PHE A 103 10.82 -9.94 -0.71
CA PHE A 103 9.41 -9.60 -0.61
C PHE A 103 8.95 -8.78 -1.82
N VAL A 104 7.64 -8.75 -2.05
CA VAL A 104 7.02 -7.94 -3.11
C VAL A 104 6.12 -6.90 -2.46
N LEU A 105 6.05 -5.70 -3.02
CA LEU A 105 5.30 -4.58 -2.48
C LEU A 105 4.50 -3.89 -3.60
N SER A 106 3.27 -3.48 -3.29
CA SER A 106 2.48 -2.53 -4.09
C SER A 106 2.40 -1.20 -3.34
N TYR A 107 2.79 -0.10 -3.98
CA TYR A 107 2.91 1.19 -3.29
C TYR A 107 1.77 2.15 -3.60
N ASP A 108 1.08 2.62 -2.56
CA ASP A 108 0.07 3.68 -2.67
C ASP A 108 0.75 5.05 -2.69
N ARG A 109 0.96 5.58 -3.90
CA ARG A 109 1.53 6.93 -4.10
C ARG A 109 0.71 8.04 -3.45
N ARG A 110 -0.61 7.87 -3.30
CA ARG A 110 -1.50 8.87 -2.68
C ARG A 110 -1.37 8.86 -1.17
N ASN A 111 -1.26 7.68 -0.56
CA ASN A 111 -1.15 7.57 0.90
C ASN A 111 0.29 7.53 1.41
N ARG A 112 1.28 7.43 0.51
CA ARG A 112 2.72 7.37 0.80
C ARG A 112 3.13 6.15 1.66
N ILE A 113 2.35 5.08 1.57
CA ILE A 113 2.58 3.79 2.24
C ILE A 113 2.26 2.64 1.27
N ALA A 114 2.54 1.40 1.63
CA ALA A 114 2.15 0.25 0.81
C ALA A 114 0.61 0.07 0.74
N HIS A 115 0.07 -0.30 -0.42
CA HIS A 115 -1.24 -0.95 -0.51
C HIS A 115 -1.18 -2.32 0.15
N TRP A 116 -0.14 -3.08 -0.18
CA TRP A 116 0.13 -4.39 0.40
C TRP A 116 1.60 -4.77 0.19
N VAL A 117 2.07 -5.69 1.03
CA VAL A 117 3.31 -6.44 0.84
C VAL A 117 3.01 -7.94 0.88
N PHE A 118 3.85 -8.72 0.22
CA PHE A 118 3.73 -10.16 0.14
C PHE A 118 5.07 -10.82 0.45
N GLU A 119 5.04 -11.80 1.33
CA GLU A 119 6.22 -12.52 1.81
C GLU A 119 5.98 -14.03 1.70
N HIS A 120 7.06 -14.78 1.45
CA HIS A 120 7.06 -16.25 1.43
C HIS A 120 8.15 -16.78 2.35
N LEU A 121 7.72 -17.47 3.40
CA LEU A 121 8.52 -17.91 4.54
C LEU A 121 8.53 -19.44 4.63
N ASN A 122 9.63 -19.99 5.10
CA ASN A 122 9.72 -21.37 5.56
C ASN A 122 10.77 -21.48 6.66
N LYS A 123 10.91 -22.67 7.24
CA LYS A 123 11.75 -22.89 8.41
C LYS A 123 13.22 -22.59 8.08
N GLU A 124 13.68 -22.98 6.90
CA GLU A 124 15.05 -22.78 6.42
C GLU A 124 15.37 -21.29 6.29
N ARG A 125 14.45 -20.48 5.75
CA ARG A 125 14.63 -19.04 5.55
C ARG A 125 14.60 -18.21 6.83
N LEU A 126 14.05 -18.76 7.91
CA LEU A 126 13.95 -18.09 9.21
C LEU A 126 15.05 -18.49 10.20
N GLN A 127 15.95 -19.40 9.79
CA GLN A 127 17.10 -19.78 10.61
C GLN A 127 17.95 -18.55 10.97
N TYR A 128 18.54 -18.60 12.16
CA TYR A 128 19.47 -17.56 12.59
C TYR A 128 20.70 -17.59 11.69
N ASN A 129 21.14 -16.41 11.27
CA ASN A 129 22.34 -16.24 10.46
C ASN A 129 23.18 -15.14 11.11
N GLU A 130 24.36 -15.50 11.61
CA GLU A 130 25.28 -14.60 12.33
C GLU A 130 25.86 -13.49 11.45
N THR A 131 25.84 -13.67 10.12
CA THR A 131 26.31 -12.66 9.17
C THR A 131 25.32 -11.49 9.01
N ILE A 132 24.10 -11.63 9.55
CA ILE A 132 23.03 -10.65 9.43
C ILE A 132 22.90 -9.86 10.72
N ASP A 133 23.09 -8.55 10.61
CA ASP A 133 23.03 -7.61 11.72
C ASP A 133 21.99 -6.53 11.43
N ARG A 134 20.85 -6.63 12.14
CA ARG A 134 19.75 -5.67 12.06
C ARG A 134 20.16 -4.28 12.56
N SER A 135 21.14 -4.17 13.45
CA SER A 135 21.57 -2.87 13.99
C SER A 135 22.23 -1.98 12.94
N LYS A 136 22.74 -2.58 11.85
CA LYS A 136 23.29 -1.87 10.69
C LYS A 136 22.23 -1.34 9.71
N CYS A 137 20.95 -1.67 9.94
CA CYS A 137 19.87 -1.25 9.05
C CYS A 137 19.39 0.17 9.40
N GLU A 138 19.29 1.02 8.38
CA GLU A 138 18.83 2.40 8.52
C GLU A 138 17.51 2.62 7.81
N PHE A 139 16.57 3.27 8.50
CA PHE A 139 15.35 3.76 7.86
C PHE A 139 15.71 4.81 6.83
N LYS A 140 15.43 4.51 5.55
CA LYS A 140 15.79 5.40 4.44
C LYS A 140 14.68 5.50 3.40
N PRO A 141 14.51 6.66 2.75
CA PRO A 141 13.55 6.80 1.67
C PRO A 141 13.91 5.89 0.48
N ASP A 142 12.91 5.29 -0.18
CA ASP A 142 13.12 4.55 -1.43
C ASP A 142 13.30 5.55 -2.59
N LYS A 143 14.54 5.68 -3.07
CA LYS A 143 14.91 6.64 -4.12
C LYS A 143 14.30 6.33 -5.48
N SER A 144 13.79 5.12 -5.70
CA SER A 144 13.13 4.77 -6.95
C SER A 144 11.64 5.16 -6.97
N ILE A 145 11.10 5.66 -5.86
CA ILE A 145 9.79 6.34 -5.83
C ILE A 145 10.00 7.81 -6.16
N HIS A 146 9.17 8.35 -7.06
CA HIS A 146 9.21 9.76 -7.44
C HIS A 146 9.06 10.68 -6.20
N PRO A 147 9.85 11.76 -6.07
CA PRO A 147 9.86 12.60 -4.85
C PRO A 147 8.49 13.06 -4.34
N TYR A 148 7.54 13.38 -5.23
CA TYR A 148 6.18 13.81 -4.84
C TYR A 148 5.38 12.79 -4.03
N PHE A 149 5.75 11.51 -4.15
CA PHE A 149 5.02 10.39 -3.56
C PHE A 149 5.86 9.67 -2.51
N ARG A 150 7.02 10.22 -2.14
CA ARG A 150 7.95 9.58 -1.22
C ARG A 150 7.69 10.07 0.20
N SER A 151 7.56 9.16 1.15
CA SER A 151 7.67 9.48 2.58
C SER A 151 9.13 9.64 3.00
N ASP A 152 9.39 10.54 3.94
CA ASP A 152 10.71 10.78 4.52
C ASP A 152 10.71 10.55 6.05
N ASN A 153 11.88 10.41 6.65
CA ASN A 153 12.02 10.27 8.10
C ASN A 153 11.49 11.49 8.84
N SER A 154 11.56 12.68 8.23
CA SER A 154 11.00 13.91 8.79
C SER A 154 9.48 13.85 8.96
N ASP A 155 8.76 13.09 8.13
CA ASP A 155 7.30 12.95 8.26
C ASP A 155 6.90 12.18 9.53
N TYR A 156 7.73 11.22 9.93
CA TYR A 156 7.52 10.40 11.12
C TYR A 156 8.08 11.04 12.40
N LYS A 157 9.10 11.88 12.27
CA LYS A 157 9.79 12.50 13.42
C LYS A 157 8.84 13.40 14.20
N GLY A 158 8.60 13.07 15.48
CA GLY A 158 7.72 13.84 16.35
C GLY A 158 6.22 13.66 16.07
N SER A 159 5.84 12.74 15.17
CA SER A 159 4.43 12.48 14.81
C SER A 159 3.63 11.73 15.89
N GLY A 160 4.31 11.09 16.85
CA GLY A 160 3.68 10.16 17.80
C GLY A 160 3.55 8.73 17.29
N TYR A 161 3.90 8.46 16.02
CA TYR A 161 3.85 7.13 15.41
C TYR A 161 5.24 6.56 15.16
N ASP A 162 5.34 5.24 15.26
CA ASP A 162 6.49 4.48 14.78
C ASP A 162 6.46 4.34 13.26
N ARG A 163 7.66 4.16 12.68
CA ARG A 163 7.84 3.60 11.33
C ARG A 163 7.58 2.09 11.38
N GLY A 164 6.31 1.71 11.30
CA GLY A 164 5.86 0.32 11.40
C GLY A 164 6.10 -0.44 10.11
N HIS A 165 6.81 -1.56 10.19
CA HIS A 165 7.12 -2.38 9.02
C HIS A 165 5.87 -3.14 8.56
N MET A 166 5.67 -3.22 7.23
CA MET A 166 4.67 -4.10 6.63
C MET A 166 5.27 -5.50 6.42
N ALA A 167 6.40 -5.58 5.70
CA ALA A 167 7.26 -6.75 5.61
C ALA A 167 8.27 -6.68 6.75
N ALA A 168 8.15 -7.57 7.73
CA ALA A 168 8.86 -7.44 9.00
C ALA A 168 10.33 -7.85 8.85
N ALA A 169 11.26 -7.03 9.34
CA ALA A 169 12.70 -7.33 9.30
C ALA A 169 13.06 -8.75 9.80
N GLY A 170 12.35 -9.25 10.81
CA GLY A 170 12.56 -10.59 11.37
C GLY A 170 12.19 -11.76 10.45
N ASN A 171 11.57 -11.50 9.30
CA ASN A 171 11.18 -12.51 8.32
C ASN A 171 12.25 -12.74 7.24
N HIS A 172 13.26 -11.86 7.16
CA HIS A 172 14.21 -11.81 6.04
C HIS A 172 15.65 -12.06 6.53
N LYS A 173 15.98 -13.33 6.79
CA LYS A 173 17.25 -13.73 7.45
C LYS A 173 18.21 -14.53 6.58
N ILE A 174 18.07 -14.44 5.26
CA ILE A 174 18.98 -15.14 4.34
C ILE A 174 20.22 -14.31 4.02
N HIS A 175 20.08 -13.01 3.79
CA HIS A 175 21.17 -12.11 3.43
C HIS A 175 20.97 -10.72 4.05
N GLN A 176 22.04 -10.03 4.41
CA GLN A 176 22.01 -8.69 5.01
C GLN A 176 21.17 -7.70 4.18
N LYS A 177 21.33 -7.76 2.85
CA LYS A 177 20.55 -6.92 1.93
C LYS A 177 19.05 -7.16 2.00
N HIS A 178 18.59 -8.39 2.28
CA HIS A 178 17.16 -8.68 2.40
C HIS A 178 16.56 -7.93 3.58
N VAL A 179 17.21 -7.98 4.75
CA VAL A 179 16.73 -7.24 5.93
C VAL A 179 16.85 -5.73 5.73
N GLU A 180 17.92 -5.22 5.12
CA GLU A 180 18.08 -3.79 4.85
C GLU A 180 16.98 -3.22 3.95
N GLN A 181 16.52 -3.97 2.96
CA GLN A 181 15.42 -3.55 2.08
C GLN A 181 14.10 -3.38 2.83
N THR A 182 13.91 -4.09 3.95
CA THR A 182 12.72 -3.91 4.78
C THR A 182 12.67 -2.54 5.46
N PHE A 183 13.81 -1.85 5.59
CA PHE A 183 13.90 -0.52 6.21
C PHE A 183 13.66 0.63 5.21
N TYR A 184 13.31 0.33 3.95
CA TYR A 184 12.81 1.38 3.07
C TYR A 184 11.49 1.95 3.59
N LEU A 185 11.36 3.28 3.57
CA LEU A 185 10.15 3.94 4.02
C LEU A 185 8.91 3.61 3.16
N SER A 186 9.11 3.08 1.96
CA SER A 186 8.02 2.50 1.14
C SER A 186 7.32 1.32 1.80
N ASN A 187 8.04 0.56 2.64
CA ASN A 187 7.56 -0.56 3.45
C ASN A 187 7.06 -0.11 4.84
N MET A 188 6.98 1.20 5.11
CA MET A 188 6.52 1.72 6.38
C MET A 188 5.09 2.24 6.28
N ALA A 189 4.37 2.11 7.40
CA ALA A 189 3.18 2.88 7.68
C ALA A 189 3.24 3.43 9.11
N PRO A 190 2.60 4.58 9.39
CA PRO A 190 2.47 5.10 10.74
C PRO A 190 1.71 4.11 11.63
N GLN A 191 2.39 3.56 12.63
CA GLN A 191 1.80 2.63 13.59
C GLN A 191 1.93 3.18 15.01
N VAL A 192 0.90 2.98 15.83
CA VAL A 192 0.99 3.27 17.27
C VAL A 192 2.13 2.44 17.87
N GLY A 193 3.05 3.09 18.59
CA GLY A 193 4.25 2.43 19.09
C GLY A 193 3.97 1.50 20.28
N ASN A 194 3.63 2.09 21.42
CA ASN A 194 3.33 1.35 22.64
C ASN A 194 1.94 0.66 22.56
N GLY A 195 1.84 -0.60 23.00
CA GLY A 195 0.62 -1.40 22.90
C GLY A 195 0.25 -1.92 21.50
N PHE A 196 0.93 -1.49 20.42
CA PHE A 196 0.65 -1.98 19.07
C PHE A 196 1.91 -2.46 18.33
N ASN A 197 2.62 -1.61 17.57
CA ASN A 197 3.79 -1.98 16.75
C ASN A 197 4.82 -2.79 17.56
N ARG A 198 5.18 -2.28 18.75
CA ARG A 198 6.22 -2.90 19.60
C ARG A 198 5.72 -4.13 20.38
N HIS A 199 4.40 -4.34 20.44
CA HIS A 199 3.74 -5.33 21.29
C HIS A 199 2.79 -6.23 20.49
N SER A 200 1.49 -5.94 20.49
CA SER A 200 0.44 -6.80 19.89
C SER A 200 0.64 -7.09 18.40
N TRP A 201 1.12 -6.14 17.60
CA TRP A 201 1.45 -6.37 16.19
C TRP A 201 2.66 -7.32 16.04
N ASN A 202 3.74 -7.07 16.80
CA ASN A 202 4.91 -7.96 16.86
C ASN A 202 4.56 -9.36 17.39
N ARG A 203 3.57 -9.50 18.28
CA ARG A 203 3.04 -10.82 18.69
C ARG A 203 2.44 -11.56 17.50
N LEU A 204 1.64 -10.89 16.66
CA LEU A 204 1.11 -11.48 15.44
C LEU A 204 2.24 -11.85 14.46
N GLU A 205 3.25 -11.00 14.28
CA GLU A 205 4.41 -11.31 13.43
C GLU A 205 5.20 -12.52 13.93
N LYS A 206 5.44 -12.62 15.26
CA LYS A 206 6.08 -13.79 15.88
C LYS A 206 5.26 -15.06 15.68
N TYR A 207 3.93 -14.95 15.79
CA TYR A 207 3.02 -16.06 15.55
C TYR A 207 3.10 -16.53 14.09
N VAL A 208 3.04 -15.62 13.11
CA VAL A 208 3.17 -15.98 11.68
C VAL A 208 4.50 -16.66 11.39
N ARG A 209 5.61 -16.21 12.01
CA ARG A 209 6.90 -16.93 11.91
C ARG A 209 6.84 -18.32 12.54
N LYS A 210 6.16 -18.48 13.68
CA LYS A 210 6.02 -19.78 14.36
C LYS A 210 5.25 -20.80 13.52
N LEU A 211 4.35 -20.34 12.63
CA LEU A 211 3.61 -21.22 11.72
C LEU A 211 4.51 -22.05 10.79
N THR A 212 5.75 -21.64 10.51
CA THR A 212 6.71 -22.45 9.73
C THR A 212 7.20 -23.70 10.47
N ASN A 213 6.85 -23.87 11.75
CA ASN A 213 7.07 -25.14 12.46
C ASN A 213 5.94 -26.15 12.21
N THR A 214 4.81 -25.71 11.66
CA THR A 214 3.62 -26.52 11.39
C THR A 214 3.40 -26.70 9.89
N PHE A 215 3.68 -25.66 9.11
CA PHE A 215 3.54 -25.67 7.66
C PHE A 215 4.92 -25.68 6.99
N LYS A 216 5.00 -26.39 5.86
CA LYS A 216 6.18 -26.46 5.02
C LYS A 216 6.53 -25.08 4.45
N GLU A 217 5.53 -24.41 3.89
CA GLU A 217 5.64 -23.06 3.34
C GLU A 217 4.55 -22.17 3.95
N VAL A 218 4.87 -20.91 4.22
CA VAL A 218 3.93 -19.90 4.75
C VAL A 218 3.99 -18.67 3.85
N TYR A 219 2.84 -18.27 3.33
CA TYR A 219 2.67 -17.10 2.49
C TYR A 219 1.87 -16.07 3.27
N VAL A 220 2.30 -14.82 3.30
CA VAL A 220 1.61 -13.77 4.05
C VAL A 220 1.51 -12.49 3.24
N CYS A 221 0.29 -11.96 3.16
CA CYS A 221 0.01 -10.62 2.66
C CYS A 221 -0.30 -9.70 3.83
N THR A 222 0.37 -8.55 3.90
CA THR A 222 0.17 -7.54 4.96
C THR A 222 -0.18 -6.20 4.33
N GLY A 223 -1.17 -5.48 4.86
CA GLY A 223 -1.58 -4.17 4.32
C GLY A 223 -2.33 -3.30 5.33
N PRO A 224 -2.49 -1.99 5.04
CA PRO A 224 -3.30 -1.07 5.83
C PRO A 224 -4.77 -1.12 5.44
N LEU A 225 -5.66 -0.66 6.33
CA LEU A 225 -7.09 -0.43 6.04
C LEU A 225 -7.55 0.93 6.56
N TYR A 226 -8.54 1.48 5.86
CA TYR A 226 -9.25 2.71 6.21
C TYR A 226 -10.74 2.41 6.38
N ILE A 227 -11.09 1.87 7.55
CA ILE A 227 -12.43 1.32 7.82
C ILE A 227 -13.40 2.46 8.22
N PRO A 228 -14.58 2.56 7.60
CA PRO A 228 -15.56 3.60 7.95
C PRO A 228 -16.11 3.40 9.37
N LYS A 229 -16.36 4.51 10.06
CA LYS A 229 -17.08 4.53 11.35
C LYS A 229 -18.38 5.31 11.20
N LYS A 230 -19.42 4.84 11.90
CA LYS A 230 -20.70 5.55 11.96
C LYS A 230 -20.55 6.76 12.87
N ASP A 231 -20.95 7.90 12.36
CA ASP A 231 -21.01 9.14 13.12
C ASP A 231 -22.24 9.10 14.05
N ASN A 232 -22.03 9.34 15.34
CA ASN A 232 -23.08 9.20 16.35
C ASN A 232 -24.15 10.31 16.25
N GLU A 233 -23.82 11.45 15.65
CA GLU A 233 -24.73 12.60 15.58
C GLU A 233 -25.67 12.50 14.37
N ASN A 234 -25.13 12.15 13.20
CA ASN A 234 -25.91 12.13 11.96
C ASN A 234 -26.19 10.72 11.40
N GLY A 235 -25.61 9.68 12.01
CA GLY A 235 -25.83 8.28 11.62
C GLY A 235 -25.19 7.86 10.29
N LYS A 236 -24.43 8.72 9.61
CA LYS A 236 -23.75 8.41 8.34
C LYS A 236 -22.39 7.77 8.59
N LEU A 237 -21.89 7.05 7.59
CA LEU A 237 -20.56 6.42 7.62
C LEU A 237 -19.51 7.38 7.06
N TYR A 238 -18.40 7.54 7.77
CA TYR A 238 -17.25 8.31 7.31
C TYR A 238 -15.96 7.52 7.48
N VAL A 239 -15.08 7.66 6.50
CA VAL A 239 -13.67 7.29 6.64
C VAL A 239 -12.91 8.53 7.08
N ARG A 240 -12.32 8.48 8.28
CA ARG A 240 -11.50 9.56 8.84
C ARG A 240 -10.17 8.96 9.31
N TYR A 241 -9.07 9.58 8.91
CA TYR A 241 -7.73 9.18 9.30
C TYR A 241 -6.81 10.40 9.31
N GLU A 242 -5.77 10.36 10.14
CA GLU A 242 -4.74 11.40 10.22
C GLU A 242 -3.76 11.27 9.04
N VAL A 243 -3.16 12.40 8.64
CA VAL A 243 -1.97 12.43 7.78
C VAL A 243 -0.84 13.15 8.51
N ILE A 244 0.38 12.63 8.44
CA ILE A 244 1.55 13.16 9.16
C ILE A 244 2.60 13.71 8.20
N GLY A 245 3.37 14.70 8.68
CA GLY A 245 4.48 15.28 7.94
C GLY A 245 4.08 16.18 6.77
N ALA A 246 5.09 16.76 6.11
CA ALA A 246 4.89 17.62 4.96
C ALA A 246 4.41 16.84 3.72
N ASN A 247 4.71 15.54 3.66
CA ASN A 247 4.28 14.68 2.56
C ASN A 247 2.88 14.05 2.78
N HIS A 248 2.21 14.38 3.88
CA HIS A 248 0.87 13.88 4.23
C HIS A 248 0.77 12.35 4.18
N VAL A 249 1.68 11.68 4.89
CA VAL A 249 1.69 10.21 4.99
C VAL A 249 0.47 9.77 5.78
N ALA A 250 -0.37 8.91 5.20
CA ALA A 250 -1.62 8.49 5.84
C ALA A 250 -1.36 7.56 7.02
N VAL A 251 -2.08 7.78 8.12
CA VAL A 251 -2.12 6.91 9.31
C VAL A 251 -3.28 5.91 9.15
N PRO A 252 -3.03 4.62 8.90
CA PRO A 252 -4.09 3.65 8.74
C PRO A 252 -4.94 3.49 10.00
N THR A 253 -6.23 3.22 9.82
CA THR A 253 -7.13 2.94 10.96
C THR A 253 -6.89 1.55 11.53
N HIS A 254 -6.53 0.59 10.67
CA HIS A 254 -6.28 -0.81 10.99
C HIS A 254 -5.20 -1.36 10.07
N PHE A 255 -4.67 -2.52 10.42
CA PHE A 255 -3.79 -3.33 9.59
C PHE A 255 -4.33 -4.74 9.47
N TYR A 256 -4.01 -5.41 8.39
CA TYR A 256 -4.35 -6.81 8.19
C TYR A 256 -3.14 -7.70 7.94
N LYS A 257 -3.30 -8.99 8.25
CA LYS A 257 -2.49 -10.08 7.68
C LYS A 257 -3.42 -11.18 7.16
N VAL A 258 -3.24 -11.59 5.92
CA VAL A 258 -3.84 -12.81 5.36
C VAL A 258 -2.72 -13.81 5.12
N VAL A 259 -2.82 -14.98 5.74
CA VAL A 259 -1.77 -15.99 5.81
C VAL A 259 -2.30 -17.28 5.22
N VAL A 260 -1.51 -17.94 4.37
CA VAL A 260 -1.76 -19.29 3.88
C VAL A 260 -0.56 -20.17 4.23
N GLY A 261 -0.80 -21.25 4.95
CA GLY A 261 0.18 -22.30 5.25
C GLY A 261 -0.03 -23.53 4.37
N GLU A 262 1.04 -24.05 3.77
CA GLU A 262 1.07 -25.33 3.06
C GLU A 262 1.41 -26.47 4.04
N THR A 263 0.49 -27.40 4.24
CA THR A 263 0.70 -28.61 5.03
C THR A 263 1.65 -29.58 4.31
N HIS A 264 2.18 -30.57 5.04
CA HIS A 264 3.05 -31.60 4.46
C HIS A 264 2.36 -32.47 3.39
N ASP A 265 1.03 -32.59 3.45
CA ASP A 265 0.21 -33.33 2.48
C ASP A 265 -0.28 -32.46 1.31
N SER A 266 0.35 -31.29 1.08
CA SER A 266 0.02 -30.34 0.00
C SER A 266 -1.41 -29.80 0.04
N ASN A 267 -2.05 -29.82 1.21
CA ASN A 267 -3.26 -29.06 1.53
C ASN A 267 -2.92 -27.68 2.12
N TYR A 268 -3.87 -26.77 2.12
CA TYR A 268 -3.68 -25.39 2.59
C TYR A 268 -4.62 -25.04 3.73
N GLU A 269 -4.11 -24.24 4.67
CA GLU A 269 -4.89 -23.61 5.73
C GLU A 269 -4.69 -22.10 5.68
N MET A 270 -5.78 -21.33 5.82
CA MET A 270 -5.76 -19.87 5.78
C MET A 270 -6.12 -19.27 7.13
N GLU A 271 -5.45 -18.19 7.50
CA GLU A 271 -5.83 -17.34 8.63
C GLU A 271 -5.83 -15.87 8.22
N ALA A 272 -6.81 -15.10 8.70
CA ALA A 272 -6.98 -13.70 8.32
C ALA A 272 -7.25 -12.85 9.56
N TYR A 273 -6.45 -11.82 9.76
CA TYR A 273 -6.44 -10.96 10.95
C TYR A 273 -6.64 -9.50 10.57
N VAL A 274 -7.43 -8.76 11.36
CA VAL A 274 -7.54 -7.30 11.31
C VAL A 274 -7.34 -6.73 12.70
N MET A 275 -6.35 -5.86 12.87
CA MET A 275 -6.02 -5.23 14.15
C MET A 275 -6.12 -3.71 14.04
N PRO A 276 -6.78 -3.03 15.01
CA PRO A 276 -6.87 -1.57 15.01
C PRO A 276 -5.51 -0.93 15.32
N ASN A 277 -5.19 0.17 14.66
CA ASN A 277 -3.97 0.94 14.88
C ASN A 277 -4.09 1.80 16.16
N MET A 278 -4.13 1.14 17.32
CA MET A 278 -4.30 1.74 18.64
C MET A 278 -3.64 0.84 19.69
N PRO A 279 -3.40 1.32 20.92
CA PRO A 279 -2.92 0.44 21.99
C PRO A 279 -3.87 -0.72 22.23
N ILE A 280 -3.34 -1.93 22.31
CA ILE A 280 -4.07 -3.17 22.58
C ILE A 280 -3.46 -3.82 23.82
N ASP A 281 -4.30 -4.25 24.77
CA ASP A 281 -3.86 -4.95 25.98
C ASP A 281 -3.11 -6.24 25.63
N ASP A 282 -1.95 -6.46 26.26
CA ASP A 282 -1.06 -7.58 25.96
C ASP A 282 -1.71 -8.96 26.21
N ASN A 283 -2.72 -9.04 27.10
CA ASN A 283 -3.46 -10.25 27.37
C ASN A 283 -4.54 -10.55 26.30
N THR A 284 -4.83 -9.60 25.41
CA THR A 284 -5.82 -9.80 24.35
C THR A 284 -5.35 -10.93 23.41
N PRO A 285 -6.11 -12.03 23.26
CA PRO A 285 -5.74 -13.13 22.38
C PRO A 285 -5.76 -12.71 20.91
N LEU A 286 -4.79 -13.19 20.12
CA LEU A 286 -4.75 -12.91 18.67
C LEU A 286 -5.99 -13.43 17.93
N THR A 287 -6.62 -14.49 18.45
CA THR A 287 -7.84 -15.08 17.90
C THR A 287 -9.01 -14.10 17.87
N ASN A 288 -9.03 -13.08 18.75
CA ASN A 288 -10.07 -12.05 18.77
C ASN A 288 -10.04 -11.14 17.54
N PHE A 289 -8.91 -11.11 16.83
CA PHE A 289 -8.72 -10.32 15.61
C PHE A 289 -8.96 -11.11 14.33
N ARG A 290 -9.36 -12.39 14.43
CA ARG A 290 -9.67 -13.21 13.25
C ARG A 290 -10.95 -12.73 12.60
N VAL A 291 -10.91 -12.57 11.29
CA VAL A 291 -12.07 -12.19 10.47
C VAL A 291 -12.17 -13.09 9.24
N PRO A 292 -13.34 -13.24 8.61
CA PRO A 292 -13.42 -13.85 7.29
C PRO A 292 -12.51 -13.11 6.29
N PRO A 293 -11.72 -13.81 5.46
CA PRO A 293 -10.81 -13.18 4.50
C PRO A 293 -11.55 -12.22 3.54
N GLU A 294 -12.80 -12.53 3.18
CA GLU A 294 -13.64 -11.69 2.31
C GLU A 294 -13.95 -10.33 2.94
N THR A 295 -13.90 -10.21 4.27
CA THR A 295 -14.06 -8.93 4.97
C THR A 295 -12.88 -8.01 4.66
N ILE A 296 -11.68 -8.58 4.59
CA ILE A 296 -10.45 -7.86 4.28
C ILE A 296 -10.42 -7.52 2.81
N GLU A 297 -10.80 -8.44 1.92
CA GLU A 297 -10.89 -8.20 0.47
C GLU A 297 -11.81 -7.01 0.15
N ARG A 298 -13.01 -7.00 0.75
CA ARG A 298 -13.97 -5.90 0.58
C ARG A 298 -13.46 -4.57 1.14
N ALA A 299 -12.77 -4.59 2.28
CA ALA A 299 -12.27 -3.37 2.91
C ALA A 299 -11.02 -2.81 2.22
N ALA A 300 -10.16 -3.68 1.68
CA ALA A 300 -8.93 -3.30 1.00
C ALA A 300 -9.13 -3.01 -0.50
N GLY A 301 -10.19 -3.56 -1.11
CA GLY A 301 -10.37 -3.52 -2.56
C GLY A 301 -9.38 -4.42 -3.30
N LEU A 302 -9.00 -5.54 -2.70
CA LEU A 302 -8.00 -6.50 -3.20
C LEU A 302 -8.57 -7.92 -3.12
N LEU A 303 -8.01 -8.85 -3.90
CA LEU A 303 -8.28 -10.29 -3.76
C LEU A 303 -7.03 -10.99 -3.25
N PHE A 304 -7.16 -11.86 -2.24
CA PHE A 304 -5.99 -12.54 -1.70
C PHE A 304 -6.00 -14.01 -2.10
N PHE A 305 -4.85 -14.51 -2.57
CA PHE A 305 -4.70 -15.92 -2.94
C PHE A 305 -5.71 -16.37 -4.02
N ASP A 306 -6.00 -15.51 -5.01
CA ASP A 306 -7.03 -15.75 -6.04
C ASP A 306 -6.75 -16.97 -6.94
N LYS A 307 -5.48 -17.39 -7.04
CA LYS A 307 -5.05 -18.61 -7.76
C LYS A 307 -5.04 -19.86 -6.89
N LEU A 308 -5.35 -19.76 -5.60
CA LEU A 308 -5.44 -20.93 -4.72
C LEU A 308 -6.73 -21.71 -5.01
N SER A 309 -6.60 -22.98 -5.38
CA SER A 309 -7.78 -23.84 -5.55
C SER A 309 -8.51 -24.03 -4.22
N ARG A 310 -9.82 -23.76 -4.23
CA ARG A 310 -10.71 -23.95 -3.06
C ARG A 310 -10.73 -25.40 -2.58
N GLU A 311 -10.59 -26.38 -3.47
CA GLU A 311 -10.56 -27.81 -3.11
C GLU A 311 -9.36 -28.18 -2.23
N LYS A 312 -8.24 -27.46 -2.41
CA LYS A 312 -7.01 -27.67 -1.62
C LYS A 312 -7.02 -26.87 -0.32
N LEU A 313 -7.89 -25.88 -0.19
CA LEU A 313 -8.03 -25.11 1.04
C LEU A 313 -8.92 -25.89 2.02
N LYS A 314 -8.35 -26.40 3.11
CA LYS A 314 -9.05 -27.28 4.06
C LYS A 314 -9.58 -26.55 5.28
N LYS A 315 -8.91 -25.48 5.70
CA LYS A 315 -9.34 -24.68 6.86
C LYS A 315 -9.23 -23.19 6.62
N VAL A 316 -10.16 -22.44 7.19
CA VAL A 316 -10.11 -20.98 7.32
C VAL A 316 -10.30 -20.62 8.79
N ASN A 317 -9.35 -19.88 9.36
CA ASN A 317 -9.36 -19.46 10.77
C ASN A 317 -9.53 -20.61 11.76
N GLY A 318 -8.99 -21.79 11.43
CA GLY A 318 -9.06 -23.01 12.23
C GLY A 318 -10.36 -23.82 12.06
N LYS A 319 -11.31 -23.37 11.22
CA LYS A 319 -12.54 -24.11 10.91
C LYS A 319 -12.39 -24.84 9.58
N SER A 320 -12.81 -26.09 9.53
CA SER A 320 -12.84 -26.87 8.28
C SER A 320 -13.81 -26.25 7.28
N ILE A 321 -13.45 -26.32 6.01
CA ILE A 321 -14.33 -25.96 4.90
C ILE A 321 -15.00 -27.26 4.43
N GLU A 322 -16.33 -27.25 4.37
CA GLU A 322 -17.15 -28.36 3.88
C GLU A 322 -17.03 -28.54 2.36
#